data_AF-A0A3N5V242-F1
#
_entry.id   AF-A0A3N5V242-F1
#
_cell.length_a   1.000
_cell.length_b   1.000
_cell.length_c   1.000
_cell.angle_alpha   90.00
_cell.angle_beta   90.00
_cell.angle_gamma   90.00
#
_symmetry.space_group_name_H-M   'P 1'
#
loop_
_entity.id
_entity.type
_entity.pdbx_description
1 polymer ?
#
loop_
_entity_poly.entity_id
_entity_poly.type
_entity_poly.pdbx_seq_one_letter_code
_entity_poly.pdbx_strand_id
1 'polypeptide(L)'
;MASETEKTPKAPKSFLTIGPTLHYSHSNVQRSWLLAAALFSITCLLWSRIVTGSFWTFDFQAQAAPDFWRLGEATTAGTSIFEYPWQIIVLGLLMGIMAVVPVLIAQLMSFGHRFVFLLAVFFLANLPGFATFLLVSCFAVAARPLRFRSRIIAIALCMAPQLLYWGLFGAAKEVDTFSWGLSLAPWIFAWLVGMTVAGIVLAVGHYTRYKPGLTWIFTTTTLLLALGIFEGAVGFDELDYQFYVARNNPEDVTEFREHTIREALDETVNVAIKQKDLSMKKFVATERIPLRAEMKGEILIDLNNSDEWPAWFDSKVREEWRYKDRRKWLIEQYGCFMHPEKPWWMPKFVHDRILQRRSASERMPIALYYKAMVNEYSPDLRQIRQDDLLGFYCDYPQDEALPIWDDLYSIEAYNKSPESIEARWRLARHIAR
;
A
#
# COMPACT_ATOMS: atom_id res chain seq x y z
N MET A 1 -1.66 79.55 14.15
CA MET A 1 -2.43 78.58 13.35
C MET A 1 -1.66 77.28 13.32
N ALA A 2 -2.05 76.31 14.15
CA ALA A 2 -1.47 74.96 14.15
C ALA A 2 -2.34 74.09 13.23
N SER A 3 -1.74 73.46 12.23
CA SER A 3 -2.44 72.49 11.38
C SER A 3 -2.64 71.20 12.17
N GLU A 4 -3.89 70.88 12.48
CA GLU A 4 -4.26 69.55 12.96
C GLU A 4 -3.96 68.54 11.86
N THR A 5 -2.94 67.72 12.09
CA THR A 5 -2.59 66.61 11.21
C THR A 5 -3.64 65.52 11.41
N GLU A 6 -4.55 65.44 10.44
CA GLU A 6 -5.56 64.41 10.30
C GLU A 6 -4.91 63.02 10.35
N LYS A 7 -4.97 62.38 11.52
CA LYS A 7 -4.48 61.00 11.71
C LYS A 7 -5.44 60.08 10.97
N THR A 8 -5.08 59.71 9.75
CA THR A 8 -5.78 58.67 8.99
C THR A 8 -6.01 57.44 9.88
N PRO A 9 -7.25 56.92 9.95
CA PRO A 9 -7.57 55.78 10.80
C PRO A 9 -6.72 54.59 10.36
N LYS A 10 -5.89 54.09 11.29
CA LYS A 10 -5.05 52.91 11.04
C LYS A 10 -5.96 51.73 10.77
N ALA A 11 -6.05 51.31 9.51
CA ALA A 11 -6.81 50.13 9.11
C ALA A 11 -6.44 48.93 10.03
N PRO A 12 -7.43 48.16 10.51
CA PRO A 12 -7.18 47.04 11.41
C PRO A 12 -6.24 46.07 10.72
N LYS A 13 -5.13 45.75 11.39
CA LYS A 13 -4.11 44.91 10.77
C LYS A 13 -4.64 43.47 10.71
N SER A 14 -4.77 42.91 9.50
CA SER A 14 -5.26 41.52 9.29
C SER A 14 -4.54 40.49 10.17
N PHE A 15 -5.26 39.61 10.86
CA PHE A 15 -4.69 38.59 11.75
C PHE A 15 -3.64 37.70 11.08
N LEU A 16 -3.84 37.39 9.80
CA LEU A 16 -2.92 36.60 8.99
C LEU A 16 -1.90 37.50 8.31
N THR A 17 -0.64 37.09 8.36
CA THR A 17 0.44 37.87 7.78
C THR A 17 0.74 37.49 6.33
N ILE A 18 1.16 38.49 5.57
CA ILE A 18 1.73 38.32 4.25
C ILE A 18 3.23 38.04 4.41
N GLY A 19 3.72 37.04 3.69
CA GLY A 19 5.09 36.60 3.73
C GLY A 19 6.04 37.45 2.86
N PRO A 20 7.34 37.38 3.13
CA PRO A 20 8.39 38.16 2.43
C PRO A 20 8.47 37.93 0.92
N THR A 21 8.06 36.77 0.39
CA THR A 21 8.29 36.43 -1.02
C THR A 21 7.37 37.21 -1.95
N LEU A 22 6.32 37.82 -1.41
CA LEU A 22 5.34 38.59 -2.18
C LEU A 22 5.84 39.99 -2.58
N HIS A 23 7.07 40.36 -2.18
CA HIS A 23 7.76 41.54 -2.73
C HIS A 23 8.31 41.32 -4.15
N TYR A 24 8.38 40.07 -4.63
CA TYR A 24 8.83 39.77 -5.99
C TYR A 24 7.67 39.84 -7.00
N SER A 25 8.02 39.88 -8.30
CA SER A 25 7.02 39.86 -9.38
C SER A 25 6.07 38.67 -9.23
N HIS A 26 4.77 38.96 -9.30
CA HIS A 26 3.69 38.00 -9.12
C HIS A 26 3.85 36.76 -10.02
N SER A 27 4.25 36.96 -11.28
CA SER A 27 4.48 35.88 -12.24
C SER A 27 5.60 34.92 -11.78
N ASN A 28 6.69 35.44 -11.22
CA ASN A 28 7.80 34.60 -10.74
C ASN A 28 7.40 33.82 -9.48
N VAL A 29 6.67 34.46 -8.56
CA VAL A 29 6.15 33.82 -7.35
C VAL A 29 5.19 32.68 -7.73
N GLN A 30 4.25 32.93 -8.64
CA GLN A 30 3.29 31.92 -9.11
C GLN A 30 3.96 30.74 -9.82
N ARG A 31 4.93 31.00 -10.71
CA ARG A 31 5.69 29.92 -11.38
C ARG A 31 6.45 29.05 -10.39
N SER A 32 7.14 29.68 -9.45
CA SER A 32 7.89 28.96 -8.40
C SER A 32 6.97 28.16 -7.48
N TRP A 33 5.80 28.71 -7.15
CA TRP A 33 4.76 28.04 -6.37
C TRP A 33 4.17 26.83 -7.13
N LEU A 34 3.86 26.99 -8.42
CA LEU A 34 3.37 25.89 -9.27
C LEU A 34 4.37 24.75 -9.36
N LEU A 35 5.67 25.06 -9.54
CA LEU A 35 6.73 24.05 -9.53
C LEU A 35 6.81 23.32 -8.18
N ALA A 36 6.77 24.07 -7.07
CA ALA A 36 6.75 23.48 -5.73
C ALA A 36 5.53 22.55 -5.55
N ALA A 37 4.34 22.99 -5.98
CA ALA A 37 3.12 22.21 -5.89
C ALA A 37 3.19 20.93 -6.74
N ALA A 38 3.69 21.01 -7.98
CA ALA A 38 3.84 19.85 -8.85
C ALA A 38 4.79 18.80 -8.26
N LEU A 39 5.98 19.21 -7.81
CA LEU A 39 6.97 18.33 -7.19
C LEU A 39 6.48 17.74 -5.87
N PHE A 40 5.76 18.52 -5.08
CA PHE A 40 5.14 18.04 -3.86
C PHE A 40 4.04 17.02 -4.13
N SER A 41 3.22 17.21 -5.15
CA SER A 41 2.23 16.23 -5.59
C SER A 41 2.90 14.92 -6.03
N ILE A 42 4.03 14.99 -6.76
CA ILE A 42 4.82 13.80 -7.10
C ILE A 42 5.33 13.10 -5.83
N THR A 43 5.77 13.86 -4.83
CA THR A 43 6.20 13.30 -3.53
C THR A 43 5.04 12.58 -2.82
N CYS A 44 3.84 13.13 -2.85
CA CYS A 44 2.65 12.51 -2.27
C CYS A 44 2.24 11.23 -3.02
N LEU A 45 2.31 11.24 -4.36
CA LEU A 45 2.04 10.06 -5.19
C LEU A 45 3.08 8.96 -4.95
N LEU A 46 4.36 9.33 -4.81
CA LEU A 46 5.43 8.39 -4.48
C LEU A 46 5.23 7.79 -3.09
N TRP A 47 4.87 8.62 -2.10
CA TRP A 47 4.49 8.15 -0.78
C TRP A 47 3.36 7.11 -0.86
N SER A 48 2.27 7.44 -1.55
CA SER A 48 1.15 6.50 -1.74
C SER A 48 1.62 5.20 -2.39
N ARG A 49 2.44 5.30 -3.45
CA ARG A 49 2.96 4.11 -4.15
C ARG A 49 3.78 3.22 -3.22
N ILE A 50 4.64 3.79 -2.40
CA ILE A 50 5.50 3.04 -1.48
C ILE A 50 4.68 2.40 -0.35
N VAL A 51 3.73 3.13 0.22
CA VAL A 51 2.98 2.65 1.40
C VAL A 51 1.85 1.69 1.02
N THR A 52 1.19 1.91 -0.11
CA THR A 52 -0.04 1.21 -0.47
C THR A 52 0.07 0.36 -1.74
N GLY A 53 1.19 0.44 -2.46
CA GLY A 53 1.36 -0.24 -3.74
C GLY A 53 0.62 0.45 -4.89
N SER A 54 -0.15 1.52 -4.66
CA SER A 54 -0.83 2.26 -5.73
C SER A 54 -0.53 3.76 -5.65
N PHE A 55 -0.47 4.41 -6.81
CA PHE A 55 -0.34 5.87 -6.91
C PHE A 55 -1.59 6.61 -6.45
N TRP A 56 -2.74 5.93 -6.41
CA TRP A 56 -4.01 6.52 -5.97
C TRP A 56 -4.84 5.47 -5.23
N THR A 57 -5.04 5.67 -3.94
CA THR A 57 -5.84 4.78 -3.08
C THR A 57 -6.96 5.49 -2.35
N PHE A 58 -7.19 6.76 -2.67
CA PHE A 58 -8.18 7.56 -1.97
C PHE A 58 -9.59 7.04 -2.28
N ASP A 59 -10.24 6.50 -1.24
CA ASP A 59 -11.62 6.06 -1.25
C ASP A 59 -12.42 6.86 -0.22
N PHE A 60 -13.55 7.42 -0.65
CA PHE A 60 -14.49 8.14 0.21
C PHE A 60 -15.24 7.22 1.16
N GLN A 61 -15.44 5.95 0.82
CA GLN A 61 -16.15 5.01 1.68
C GLN A 61 -15.27 4.52 2.83
N ALA A 62 -13.98 4.31 2.59
CA ALA A 62 -12.99 3.97 3.62
C ALA A 62 -12.79 5.06 4.70
N GLN A 63 -13.23 6.31 4.47
CA GLN A 63 -12.97 7.44 5.37
C GLN A 63 -13.77 7.45 6.67
N ALA A 64 -14.83 6.64 6.78
CA ALA A 64 -15.57 6.50 8.03
C ALA A 64 -14.86 5.57 9.04
N ALA A 65 -13.80 4.86 8.62
CA ALA A 65 -13.10 3.91 9.47
C ALA A 65 -12.09 4.60 10.41
N PRO A 66 -11.88 4.08 11.63
CA PRO A 66 -10.83 4.55 12.56
C PRO A 66 -9.41 4.42 12.00
N ASP A 67 -9.23 3.76 10.85
CA ASP A 67 -7.97 3.62 10.12
C ASP A 67 -7.52 4.93 9.46
N PHE A 68 -8.41 5.91 9.32
CA PHE A 68 -8.15 7.26 8.81
C PHE A 68 -6.97 7.99 9.48
N TRP A 69 -6.69 7.66 10.74
CA TRP A 69 -5.66 8.30 11.54
C TRP A 69 -4.36 7.48 11.61
N ARG A 70 -4.33 6.24 11.11
CA ARG A 70 -3.23 5.31 11.38
C ARG A 70 -2.06 5.57 10.44
N LEU A 71 -0.97 6.07 10.99
CA LEU A 71 0.30 6.21 10.26
C LEU A 71 1.22 5.00 10.48
N GLY A 72 1.12 4.31 11.62
CA GLY A 72 2.00 3.20 11.97
C GLY A 72 1.98 2.04 10.97
N GLU A 73 0.86 1.80 10.30
CA GLU A 73 0.77 0.80 9.24
C GLU A 73 1.70 1.09 8.07
N ALA A 74 2.05 2.36 7.81
CA ALA A 74 3.03 2.72 6.78
C ALA A 74 4.45 2.22 7.07
N THR A 75 4.73 1.76 8.30
CA THR A 75 6.02 1.13 8.65
C THR A 75 6.05 -0.37 8.44
N THR A 76 4.88 -1.00 8.34
CA THR A 76 4.73 -2.45 8.22
C THR A 76 4.11 -2.88 6.89
N ALA A 77 3.36 -2.01 6.22
CA ALA A 77 2.71 -2.28 4.96
C ALA A 77 3.68 -2.13 3.78
N GLY A 78 3.57 -3.04 2.82
CA GLY A 78 4.49 -3.11 1.68
C GLY A 78 5.86 -3.58 2.13
N THR A 79 6.85 -2.70 2.07
CA THR A 79 8.21 -2.98 2.54
C THR A 79 8.35 -2.61 4.01
N SER A 80 8.25 -3.62 4.87
CA SER A 80 8.40 -3.46 6.32
C SER A 80 9.76 -2.85 6.68
N ILE A 81 9.79 -1.87 7.58
CA ILE A 81 11.04 -1.29 8.08
C ILE A 81 11.89 -2.31 8.85
N PHE A 82 11.27 -3.40 9.32
CA PHE A 82 11.94 -4.47 10.06
C PHE A 82 12.73 -5.39 9.12
N GLU A 83 12.25 -5.56 7.89
CA GLU A 83 12.92 -6.31 6.84
C GLU A 83 13.89 -5.42 6.05
N TYR A 84 13.50 -4.17 5.80
CA TYR A 84 14.24 -3.19 5.03
C TYR A 84 14.53 -1.91 5.86
N PRO A 85 15.55 -1.90 6.73
CA PRO A 85 15.84 -0.75 7.59
C PRO A 85 16.08 0.58 6.85
N TRP A 86 16.55 0.54 5.60
CA TRP A 86 16.72 1.71 4.75
C TRP A 86 15.41 2.47 4.50
N GLN A 87 14.28 1.77 4.61
CA GLN A 87 12.94 2.34 4.49
C GLN A 87 12.67 3.41 5.55
N ILE A 88 13.33 3.35 6.71
CA ILE A 88 13.26 4.41 7.74
C ILE A 88 13.70 5.76 7.17
N ILE A 89 14.79 5.76 6.39
CA ILE A 89 15.34 6.96 5.79
C ILE A 89 14.42 7.44 4.66
N VAL A 90 13.94 6.52 3.80
CA VAL A 90 13.04 6.86 2.68
C VAL A 90 11.74 7.48 3.20
N LEU A 91 11.04 6.81 4.12
CA LEU A 91 9.79 7.30 4.70
C LEU A 91 10.01 8.62 5.43
N GLY A 92 11.11 8.75 6.19
CA GLY A 92 11.39 10.00 6.88
C GLY A 92 11.73 11.16 5.93
N LEU A 93 12.45 10.93 4.83
CA LEU A 93 12.70 11.96 3.82
C LEU A 93 11.39 12.46 3.19
N LEU A 94 10.53 11.54 2.75
CA LEU A 94 9.25 11.88 2.11
C LEU A 94 8.29 12.57 3.09
N MET A 95 8.13 12.02 4.29
CA MET A 95 7.30 12.61 5.34
C MET A 95 7.85 13.98 5.79
N GLY A 96 9.16 14.13 5.87
CA GLY A 96 9.81 15.41 6.20
C GLY A 96 9.48 16.51 5.18
N ILE A 97 9.51 16.20 3.88
CA ILE A 97 9.06 17.11 2.82
C ILE A 97 7.57 17.45 3.01
N MET A 98 6.72 16.44 3.17
CA MET A 98 5.27 16.61 3.34
C MET A 98 4.93 17.49 4.56
N ALA A 99 5.70 17.37 5.63
CA ALA A 99 5.55 18.13 6.87
C ALA A 99 5.98 19.60 6.73
N VAL A 100 7.14 19.84 6.11
CA VAL A 100 7.80 21.16 6.15
C VAL A 100 7.37 22.09 5.03
N VAL A 101 7.16 21.58 3.82
CA VAL A 101 6.90 22.42 2.63
C VAL A 101 5.64 23.27 2.80
N PRO A 102 4.50 22.75 3.27
CA PRO A 102 3.29 23.57 3.40
C PRO A 102 3.44 24.65 4.47
N VAL A 103 4.21 24.36 5.54
CA VAL A 103 4.54 25.32 6.60
C VAL A 103 5.44 26.43 6.06
N LEU A 104 6.47 26.08 5.28
CA LEU A 104 7.33 27.04 4.60
C LEU A 104 6.55 27.93 3.63
N ILE A 105 5.64 27.36 2.82
CA ILE A 105 4.79 28.12 1.91
C ILE A 105 3.87 29.07 2.68
N ALA A 106 3.25 28.62 3.77
CA ALA A 106 2.41 29.46 4.62
C ALA A 106 3.19 30.63 5.25
N GLN A 107 4.43 30.39 5.68
CA GLN A 107 5.28 31.42 6.31
C GLN A 107 5.90 32.39 5.29
N LEU A 108 6.38 31.88 4.15
CA LEU A 108 7.13 32.65 3.16
C LEU A 108 6.23 33.39 2.18
N MET A 109 5.12 32.79 1.77
CA MET A 109 4.14 33.35 0.83
C MET A 109 2.91 33.84 1.56
N SER A 110 1.84 33.05 1.59
CA SER A 110 0.64 33.34 2.37
C SER A 110 -0.08 32.05 2.73
N PHE A 111 -0.94 32.15 3.72
CA PHE A 111 -1.80 31.05 4.14
C PHE A 111 -2.63 30.45 3.00
N GLY A 112 -3.09 31.26 2.03
CA GLY A 112 -3.91 30.77 0.91
C GLY A 112 -3.14 29.81 -0.02
N HIS A 113 -1.84 30.04 -0.23
CA HIS A 113 -1.03 29.23 -1.15
C HIS A 113 -0.79 27.80 -0.67
N ARG A 114 -1.03 27.52 0.62
CA ARG A 114 -0.81 26.19 1.21
C ARG A 114 -1.92 25.19 0.89
N PHE A 115 -3.12 25.64 0.50
CA PHE A 115 -4.30 24.76 0.39
C PHE A 115 -4.07 23.63 -0.60
N VAL A 116 -3.45 23.90 -1.75
CA VAL A 116 -3.12 22.88 -2.74
C VAL A 116 -2.24 21.77 -2.15
N PHE A 117 -1.28 22.13 -1.29
CA PHE A 117 -0.41 21.14 -0.65
C PHE A 117 -1.16 20.31 0.40
N LEU A 118 -2.05 20.93 1.18
CA LEU A 118 -2.88 20.21 2.14
C LEU A 118 -3.83 19.24 1.44
N LEU A 119 -4.43 19.66 0.33
CA LEU A 119 -5.26 18.80 -0.51
C LEU A 119 -4.42 17.67 -1.11
N ALA A 120 -3.18 17.92 -1.53
CA ALA A 120 -2.29 16.87 -2.01
C ALA A 120 -1.98 15.82 -0.92
N VAL A 121 -1.69 16.24 0.32
CA VAL A 121 -1.51 15.29 1.44
C VAL A 121 -2.79 14.50 1.72
N PHE A 122 -3.94 15.17 1.69
CA PHE A 122 -5.24 14.56 1.97
C PHE A 122 -5.64 13.53 0.90
N PHE A 123 -5.59 13.91 -0.38
CA PHE A 123 -6.09 13.09 -1.49
C PHE A 123 -5.02 12.21 -2.14
N LEU A 124 -3.80 12.72 -2.35
CA LEU A 124 -2.76 11.97 -3.08
C LEU A 124 -1.97 11.06 -2.16
N ALA A 125 -1.60 11.53 -0.97
CA ALA A 125 -0.87 10.71 0.02
C ALA A 125 -1.81 9.85 0.88
N ASN A 126 -3.13 10.06 0.78
CA ASN A 126 -4.16 9.43 1.61
C ASN A 126 -3.87 9.57 3.13
N LEU A 127 -3.40 10.74 3.56
CA LEU A 127 -3.05 11.05 4.95
C LEU A 127 -3.91 12.19 5.52
N PRO A 128 -5.23 11.99 5.64
CA PRO A 128 -6.13 13.07 5.99
C PRO A 128 -5.99 13.50 7.46
N GLY A 129 -5.73 12.56 8.38
CA GLY A 129 -5.37 12.89 9.76
C GLY A 129 -4.15 13.81 9.84
N PHE A 130 -3.06 13.47 9.13
CA PHE A 130 -1.88 14.32 9.05
C PHE A 130 -2.17 15.70 8.47
N ALA A 131 -2.99 15.78 7.41
CA ALA A 131 -3.39 17.04 6.79
C ALA A 131 -4.08 17.99 7.77
N THR A 132 -4.87 17.49 8.74
CA THR A 132 -5.49 18.33 9.78
C THR A 132 -4.47 18.94 10.74
N PHE A 133 -3.51 18.16 11.23
CA PHE A 133 -2.43 18.67 12.08
C PHE A 133 -1.52 19.64 11.32
N LEU A 134 -1.28 19.35 10.04
CA LEU A 134 -0.54 20.22 9.13
C LEU A 134 -1.27 21.55 8.86
N LEU A 135 -2.60 21.54 8.75
CA LEU A 135 -3.44 22.73 8.66
C LEU A 135 -3.26 23.62 9.89
N VAL A 136 -3.24 23.02 11.10
CA VAL A 136 -3.01 23.72 12.38
C VAL A 136 -1.60 24.30 12.41
N SER A 137 -0.57 23.52 12.09
CA SER A 137 0.83 23.98 12.01
C SER A 137 0.99 25.18 11.07
N CYS A 138 0.41 25.07 9.87
CA CYS A 138 0.51 26.14 8.90
C CYS A 138 -0.35 27.37 9.30
N PHE A 139 -1.35 27.21 10.18
CA PHE A 139 -2.17 28.33 10.68
C PHE A 139 -1.39 29.06 11.77
N ALA A 140 -0.82 28.30 12.70
CA ALA A 140 0.05 28.80 13.75
C ALA A 140 1.20 29.64 13.17
N VAL A 141 1.88 29.16 12.11
CA VAL A 141 3.02 29.89 11.52
C VAL A 141 2.61 31.17 10.78
N ALA A 142 1.37 31.24 10.26
CA ALA A 142 0.85 32.40 9.54
C ALA A 142 0.25 33.46 10.47
N ALA A 143 -0.15 33.05 11.69
CA ALA A 143 -0.76 33.90 12.70
C ALA A 143 0.28 34.87 13.30
N ARG A 144 -0.08 36.15 13.40
CA ARG A 144 0.78 37.19 14.00
C ARG A 144 1.35 36.88 15.38
N PRO A 145 0.59 36.31 16.34
CA PRO A 145 1.08 36.11 17.70
C PRO A 145 2.31 35.21 17.77
N LEU A 146 2.42 34.24 16.86
CA LEU A 146 3.48 33.23 16.81
C LEU A 146 4.57 33.58 15.78
N ARG A 147 4.47 34.73 15.11
CA ARG A 147 5.49 35.22 14.19
C ARG A 147 6.62 35.88 14.97
N PHE A 148 7.48 35.06 15.56
CA PHE A 148 8.70 35.53 16.22
C PHE A 148 9.62 36.27 15.24
N ARG A 149 10.51 37.10 15.78
CA ARG A 149 11.57 37.76 15.00
C ARG A 149 12.46 36.74 14.27
N SER A 150 12.74 35.61 14.93
CA SER A 150 13.40 34.46 14.31
C SER A 150 12.38 33.55 13.64
N ARG A 151 12.45 33.45 12.31
CA ARG A 151 11.58 32.58 11.52
C ARG A 151 11.85 31.10 11.74
N ILE A 152 13.08 30.74 12.09
CA ILE A 152 13.51 29.37 12.37
C ILE A 152 12.79 28.86 13.64
N ILE A 153 12.82 29.66 14.71
CA ILE A 153 12.13 29.32 15.97
C ILE A 153 10.62 29.20 15.74
N ALA A 154 10.04 30.10 14.93
CA ALA A 154 8.62 30.03 14.59
C ALA A 154 8.26 28.73 13.88
N ILE A 155 9.04 28.27 12.89
CA ILE A 155 8.78 26.97 12.24
C ILE A 155 8.94 25.82 13.24
N ALA A 156 10.03 25.81 14.01
CA ALA A 156 10.31 24.75 14.97
C ALA A 156 9.14 24.54 15.94
N LEU A 157 8.62 25.64 16.50
CA LEU A 157 7.47 25.60 17.41
C LEU A 157 6.18 25.21 16.68
N CYS A 158 5.96 25.73 15.48
CA CYS A 158 4.74 25.46 14.71
C CYS A 158 4.69 24.02 14.13
N MET A 159 5.79 23.27 14.14
CA MET A 159 5.80 21.83 13.80
C MET A 159 5.36 20.94 14.97
N ALA A 160 5.14 21.47 16.18
CA ALA A 160 4.69 20.67 17.33
C ALA A 160 3.38 19.88 17.11
N PRO A 161 2.33 20.40 16.42
CA PRO A 161 1.16 19.59 16.07
C PRO A 161 1.50 18.34 15.24
N GLN A 162 2.47 18.42 14.33
CA GLN A 162 2.91 17.28 13.52
C GLN A 162 3.62 16.22 14.38
N LEU A 163 4.47 16.65 15.32
CA LEU A 163 5.11 15.77 16.29
C LEU A 163 4.07 15.04 17.15
N LEU A 164 3.02 15.75 17.59
CA LEU A 164 1.93 15.14 18.34
C LEU A 164 1.21 14.06 17.51
N TYR A 165 0.92 14.34 16.24
CA TYR A 165 0.34 13.35 15.33
C TYR A 165 1.23 12.11 15.19
N TRP A 166 2.53 12.29 14.94
CA TRP A 166 3.46 11.17 14.82
C TRP A 166 3.62 10.37 16.11
N GLY A 167 3.64 11.03 17.27
CA GLY A 167 3.73 10.35 18.56
C GLY A 167 2.48 9.55 18.91
N LEU A 168 1.29 10.03 18.53
CA LEU A 168 0.02 9.36 18.83
C LEU A 168 -0.32 8.25 17.84
N PHE A 169 0.00 8.43 16.56
CA PHE A 169 -0.50 7.56 15.49
C PHE A 169 0.59 6.88 14.65
N GLY A 170 1.86 7.23 14.86
CA GLY A 170 2.98 6.70 14.08
C GLY A 170 3.49 5.33 14.53
N ALA A 171 3.10 4.84 15.70
CA ALA A 171 3.60 3.55 16.17
C ALA A 171 2.84 2.37 15.54
N ALA A 172 3.57 1.34 15.12
CA ALA A 172 2.99 0.07 14.69
C ALA A 172 2.27 -0.60 15.88
N LYS A 173 1.07 -1.15 15.62
CA LYS A 173 0.30 -1.89 16.63
C LYS A 173 0.62 -3.38 16.49
N GLU A 174 0.39 -4.14 17.57
CA GLU A 174 0.50 -5.62 17.56
C GLU A 174 1.91 -6.14 17.30
N VAL A 175 2.93 -5.34 17.62
CA VAL A 175 4.35 -5.73 17.54
C VAL A 175 5.00 -5.70 18.92
N ASP A 176 6.11 -6.41 19.05
CA ASP A 176 6.93 -6.46 20.26
C ASP A 176 7.35 -5.05 20.72
N THR A 177 7.61 -4.85 22.02
CA THR A 177 7.96 -3.53 22.59
C THR A 177 9.14 -2.86 21.90
N PHE A 178 10.14 -3.64 21.48
CA PHE A 178 11.29 -3.13 20.74
C PHE A 178 10.89 -2.65 19.34
N SER A 179 10.15 -3.47 18.60
CA SER A 179 9.63 -3.16 17.27
C SER A 179 8.68 -1.96 17.30
N TRP A 180 7.87 -1.84 18.35
CA TRP A 180 7.02 -0.68 18.60
C TRP A 180 7.85 0.60 18.71
N GLY A 181 8.93 0.60 19.50
CA GLY A 181 9.82 1.76 19.62
C GLY A 181 10.52 2.10 18.29
N LEU A 182 11.01 1.08 17.57
CA LEU A 182 11.68 1.28 16.29
C LEU A 182 10.75 1.81 15.19
N SER A 183 9.45 1.48 15.25
CA SER A 183 8.44 2.02 14.33
C SER A 183 8.27 3.54 14.38
N LEU A 184 8.75 4.21 15.44
CA LEU A 184 8.75 5.68 15.53
C LEU A 184 9.97 6.33 14.85
N ALA A 185 11.00 5.56 14.51
CA ALA A 185 12.24 6.08 13.94
C ALA A 185 12.04 6.89 12.64
N PRO A 186 11.19 6.47 11.67
CA PRO A 186 10.97 7.24 10.44
C PRO A 186 10.42 8.63 10.72
N TRP A 187 9.61 8.79 11.78
CA TRP A 187 8.95 10.05 12.11
C TRP A 187 9.88 11.01 12.85
N ILE A 188 10.72 10.49 13.74
CA ILE A 188 11.82 11.26 14.34
C ILE A 188 12.75 11.74 13.23
N PHE A 189 13.10 10.86 12.29
CA PHE A 189 13.91 11.24 11.13
C PHE A 189 13.21 12.27 10.24
N ALA A 190 11.91 12.13 9.99
CA ALA A 190 11.10 13.10 9.25
C ALA A 190 11.13 14.49 9.88
N TRP A 191 11.03 14.57 11.20
CA TRP A 191 11.15 15.82 11.93
C TRP A 191 12.53 16.46 11.72
N LEU A 192 13.61 15.69 11.86
CA LEU A 192 14.98 16.17 11.65
C LEU A 192 15.21 16.64 10.21
N VAL A 193 14.71 15.89 9.23
CA VAL A 193 14.76 16.27 7.81
C VAL A 193 13.99 17.56 7.57
N GLY A 194 12.75 17.66 8.09
CA GLY A 194 11.93 18.86 7.98
C GLY A 194 12.62 20.09 8.58
N MET A 195 13.17 19.96 9.79
CA MET A 195 13.93 21.01 10.46
C MET A 195 15.18 21.42 9.68
N THR A 196 15.90 20.45 9.11
CA THR A 196 17.09 20.70 8.29
C THR A 196 16.72 21.46 7.01
N VAL A 197 15.70 21.00 6.28
CA VAL A 197 15.22 21.66 5.06
C VAL A 197 14.73 23.08 5.37
N ALA A 198 13.91 23.27 6.40
CA ALA A 198 13.46 24.60 6.83
C ALA A 198 14.62 25.50 7.22
N GLY A 199 15.56 24.99 8.01
CA GLY A 199 16.75 25.72 8.44
C GLY A 199 17.56 26.23 7.26
N ILE A 200 17.86 25.35 6.29
CA ILE A 200 18.62 25.71 5.09
C ILE A 200 17.84 26.70 4.21
N VAL A 201 16.55 26.44 3.93
CA VAL A 201 15.70 27.34 3.12
C VAL A 201 15.63 28.72 3.75
N LEU A 202 15.47 28.82 5.07
CA LEU A 202 15.40 30.09 5.78
C LEU A 202 16.76 30.78 5.89
N ALA A 203 17.85 30.04 6.09
CA ALA A 203 19.21 30.60 6.16
C ALA A 203 19.62 31.17 4.80
N VAL A 204 19.55 30.37 3.73
CA VAL A 204 19.82 30.82 2.36
C VAL A 204 18.81 31.90 1.95
N GLY A 205 17.55 31.76 2.35
CA GLY A 205 16.51 32.77 2.16
C GLY A 205 16.88 34.10 2.82
N HIS A 206 17.41 34.09 4.03
CA HIS A 206 17.83 35.32 4.70
C HIS A 206 18.89 36.08 3.89
N TYR A 207 19.91 35.39 3.38
CA TYR A 207 20.96 35.99 2.55
C TYR A 207 20.47 36.39 1.15
N THR A 208 19.55 35.63 0.56
CA THR A 208 19.03 35.89 -0.80
C THR A 208 17.76 36.74 -0.83
N ARG A 209 17.35 37.29 0.31
CA ARG A 209 16.08 38.04 0.50
C ARG A 209 14.82 37.22 0.18
N TYR A 210 14.86 35.92 0.44
CA TYR A 210 13.76 34.96 0.33
C TYR A 210 13.26 34.84 -1.11
N LYS A 211 14.15 34.47 -2.04
CA LYS A 211 13.74 34.17 -3.42
C LYS A 211 12.72 33.01 -3.43
N PRO A 212 11.63 33.10 -4.21
CA PRO A 212 10.54 32.13 -4.19
C PRO A 212 10.94 30.72 -4.69
N GLY A 213 12.05 30.60 -5.40
CA GLY A 213 12.53 29.34 -5.95
C GLY A 213 13.18 28.36 -4.95
N LEU A 214 13.51 28.81 -3.72
CA LEU A 214 14.26 27.96 -2.79
C LEU A 214 13.48 26.71 -2.38
N THR A 215 12.18 26.82 -2.11
CA THR A 215 11.37 25.70 -1.62
C THR A 215 11.36 24.53 -2.60
N TRP A 216 11.06 24.77 -3.88
CA TRP A 216 10.97 23.67 -4.86
C TRP A 216 12.33 23.03 -5.15
N ILE A 217 13.43 23.78 -5.12
CA ILE A 217 14.79 23.25 -5.31
C ILE A 217 15.07 22.22 -4.22
N PHE A 218 14.90 22.59 -2.94
CA PHE A 218 15.16 21.67 -1.83
C PHE A 218 14.17 20.50 -1.80
N THR A 219 12.90 20.72 -2.12
CA THR A 219 11.93 19.62 -2.31
C THR A 219 12.43 18.62 -3.36
N THR A 220 12.90 19.10 -4.51
CA THR A 220 13.42 18.24 -5.60
C THR A 220 14.64 17.46 -5.14
N THR A 221 15.61 18.12 -4.51
CA THR A 221 16.83 17.46 -4.04
C THR A 221 16.52 16.37 -3.02
N THR A 222 15.66 16.64 -2.04
CA THR A 222 15.27 15.64 -1.03
C THR A 222 14.46 14.51 -1.65
N LEU A 223 13.57 14.78 -2.62
CA LEU A 223 12.82 13.76 -3.35
C LEU A 223 13.75 12.84 -4.16
N LEU A 224 14.71 13.41 -4.90
CA LEU A 224 15.68 12.63 -5.66
C LEU A 224 16.57 11.78 -4.75
N LEU A 225 16.94 12.29 -3.57
CA LEU A 225 17.67 11.52 -2.57
C LEU A 225 16.83 10.34 -2.06
N ALA A 226 15.55 10.57 -1.72
CA ALA A 226 14.65 9.52 -1.28
C ALA A 226 14.47 8.43 -2.35
N LEU A 227 14.27 8.84 -3.61
CA LEU A 227 14.19 7.93 -4.75
C LEU A 227 15.48 7.15 -4.96
N GLY A 228 16.64 7.79 -4.91
CA GLY A 228 17.93 7.12 -5.08
C GLY A 228 18.21 6.08 -4.00
N ILE A 229 17.90 6.40 -2.74
CA ILE A 229 18.06 5.46 -1.62
C ILE A 229 17.07 4.30 -1.75
N PHE A 230 15.80 4.60 -2.02
CA PHE A 230 14.77 3.56 -2.19
C PHE A 230 15.14 2.61 -3.32
N GLU A 231 15.52 3.16 -4.47
CA GLU A 231 15.84 2.41 -5.67
C GLU A 231 17.11 1.55 -5.52
N GLY A 232 18.13 2.06 -4.81
CA GLY A 232 19.38 1.34 -4.59
C GLY A 232 19.31 0.29 -3.47
N ALA A 233 18.46 0.49 -2.45
CA ALA A 233 18.41 -0.39 -1.28
C ALA A 233 17.22 -1.37 -1.28
N VAL A 234 16.11 -1.02 -1.94
CA VAL A 234 14.87 -1.80 -1.95
C VAL A 234 14.44 -2.08 -3.39
N GLY A 235 14.22 -1.04 -4.18
CA GLY A 235 13.77 -1.14 -5.57
C GLY A 235 12.26 -1.35 -5.70
N PHE A 236 11.70 -0.92 -6.84
CA PHE A 236 10.26 -1.10 -7.11
C PHE A 236 9.86 -2.56 -7.37
N ASP A 237 10.78 -3.40 -7.84
CA ASP A 237 10.49 -4.83 -8.05
C ASP A 237 10.32 -5.55 -6.71
N GLU A 238 11.13 -5.22 -5.70
CA GLU A 238 10.95 -5.75 -4.34
C GLU A 238 9.65 -5.25 -3.73
N LEU A 239 9.34 -3.95 -3.89
CA LEU A 239 8.08 -3.39 -3.40
C LEU A 239 6.86 -4.13 -3.96
N ASP A 240 6.83 -4.37 -5.26
CA ASP A 240 5.72 -5.09 -5.90
C ASP A 240 5.69 -6.56 -5.51
N TYR A 241 6.85 -7.19 -5.35
CA TYR A 241 6.93 -8.55 -4.81
C TYR A 241 6.29 -8.64 -3.43
N GLN A 242 6.59 -7.69 -2.53
CA GLN A 242 6.00 -7.67 -1.18
C GLN A 242 4.48 -7.53 -1.20
N PHE A 243 3.94 -6.65 -2.06
CA PHE A 243 2.49 -6.44 -2.16
C PHE A 243 1.73 -7.59 -2.81
N TYR A 244 2.27 -8.15 -3.90
CA TYR A 244 1.53 -9.09 -4.75
C TYR A 244 1.88 -10.55 -4.52
N VAL A 245 3.08 -10.85 -4.04
CA VAL A 245 3.61 -12.22 -3.97
C VAL A 245 3.88 -12.63 -2.54
N ALA A 246 4.74 -11.91 -1.80
CA ALA A 246 5.18 -12.32 -0.47
C ALA A 246 4.03 -12.42 0.54
N ARG A 247 3.15 -11.40 0.58
CA ARG A 247 1.96 -11.40 1.44
C ARG A 247 0.93 -12.47 1.07
N ASN A 248 1.03 -13.02 -0.14
CA ASN A 248 0.07 -13.93 -0.73
C ASN A 248 0.60 -15.37 -0.80
N ASN A 249 1.61 -15.74 -0.01
CA ASN A 249 2.16 -17.10 0.03
C ASN A 249 1.05 -18.17 0.12
N PRO A 250 0.96 -19.12 -0.84
CA PRO A 250 -0.11 -20.11 -0.85
C PRO A 250 -0.20 -20.96 0.42
N GLU A 251 0.92 -21.21 1.10
CA GLU A 251 0.95 -22.01 2.34
C GLU A 251 0.28 -21.29 3.52
N ASP A 252 0.30 -19.97 3.51
CA ASP A 252 -0.28 -19.14 4.56
C ASP A 252 -1.77 -18.86 4.35
N VAL A 253 -2.28 -19.09 3.14
CA VAL A 253 -3.67 -18.83 2.75
C VAL A 253 -4.60 -19.84 3.42
N THR A 254 -5.55 -19.32 4.20
CA THR A 254 -6.48 -20.11 5.01
C THR A 254 -7.31 -21.09 4.19
N GLU A 255 -7.69 -20.72 2.97
CA GLU A 255 -8.59 -21.47 2.10
C GLU A 255 -7.98 -22.78 1.57
N PHE A 256 -6.64 -22.89 1.56
CA PHE A 256 -5.93 -24.11 1.20
C PHE A 256 -5.54 -24.97 2.40
N ARG A 257 -5.95 -24.58 3.61
CA ARG A 257 -5.78 -25.40 4.82
C ARG A 257 -6.89 -26.46 4.91
N GLU A 258 -6.68 -27.43 5.79
CA GLU A 258 -7.69 -28.46 6.04
C GLU A 258 -8.91 -27.88 6.76
N HIS A 259 -10.09 -28.11 6.19
CA HIS A 259 -11.36 -27.64 6.74
C HIS A 259 -12.36 -28.78 6.89
N THR A 260 -13.12 -28.78 7.99
CA THR A 260 -14.23 -29.74 8.13
C THR A 260 -15.49 -29.24 7.44
N ILE A 261 -16.04 -30.03 6.51
CA ILE A 261 -17.31 -29.75 5.84
C ILE A 261 -18.51 -30.41 6.53
N ARG A 262 -18.23 -31.16 7.61
CA ARG A 262 -19.22 -31.99 8.32
C ARG A 262 -20.44 -31.19 8.79
N GLU A 263 -20.20 -30.02 9.37
CA GLU A 263 -21.28 -29.19 9.93
C GLU A 263 -22.25 -28.70 8.85
N ALA A 264 -21.73 -28.14 7.75
CA ALA A 264 -22.58 -27.69 6.65
C ALA A 264 -23.30 -28.85 5.96
N LEU A 265 -22.64 -30.01 5.84
CA LEU A 265 -23.28 -31.20 5.29
C LEU A 265 -24.40 -31.71 6.21
N ASP A 266 -24.16 -31.79 7.52
CA ASP A 266 -25.17 -32.19 8.51
C ASP A 266 -26.35 -31.20 8.55
N GLU A 267 -26.09 -29.89 8.46
CA GLU A 267 -27.14 -28.87 8.34
C GLU A 267 -27.98 -29.09 7.08
N THR A 268 -27.33 -29.28 5.94
CA THR A 268 -27.99 -29.46 4.64
C THR A 268 -28.86 -30.71 4.60
N VAL A 269 -28.35 -31.84 5.13
CA VAL A 269 -29.11 -33.08 5.28
C VAL A 269 -30.35 -32.86 6.18
N ASN A 270 -30.20 -32.15 7.29
CA ASN A 270 -31.31 -31.88 8.20
C ASN A 270 -32.39 -30.97 7.56
N VAL A 271 -31.98 -29.98 6.77
CA VAL A 271 -32.88 -29.11 6.01
C VAL A 271 -33.64 -29.92 4.96
N ALA A 272 -32.94 -30.73 4.17
CA ALA A 272 -33.54 -31.57 3.13
C ALA A 272 -34.62 -32.51 3.70
N ILE A 273 -34.34 -33.17 4.83
CA ILE A 273 -35.30 -34.08 5.51
C ILE A 273 -36.50 -33.31 6.06
N LYS A 274 -36.28 -32.17 6.73
CA LYS A 274 -37.37 -31.42 7.41
C LYS A 274 -38.29 -30.71 6.42
N GLN A 275 -37.74 -30.10 5.38
CA GLN A 275 -38.48 -29.19 4.51
C GLN A 275 -39.01 -29.87 3.25
N LYS A 276 -38.68 -31.14 2.98
CA LYS A 276 -38.94 -31.81 1.69
C LYS A 276 -38.57 -30.88 0.53
N ASP A 277 -37.39 -30.26 0.64
CA ASP A 277 -36.96 -29.21 -0.25
C ASP A 277 -37.04 -29.68 -1.71
N LEU A 278 -37.77 -28.92 -2.53
CA LEU A 278 -38.02 -29.22 -3.94
C LEU A 278 -36.73 -29.21 -4.77
N SER A 279 -35.73 -28.44 -4.36
CA SER A 279 -34.40 -28.40 -4.99
C SER A 279 -33.60 -29.70 -4.77
N MET A 280 -33.92 -30.44 -3.69
CA MET A 280 -33.26 -31.68 -3.28
C MET A 280 -33.95 -32.93 -3.85
N LYS A 281 -34.97 -32.78 -4.72
CA LYS A 281 -35.66 -33.91 -5.39
C LYS A 281 -34.76 -34.79 -6.26
N LYS A 282 -33.51 -34.38 -6.49
CA LYS A 282 -32.50 -35.13 -7.21
C LYS A 282 -32.05 -36.38 -6.45
N PHE A 283 -32.13 -36.37 -5.11
CA PHE A 283 -31.68 -37.48 -4.28
C PHE A 283 -32.78 -38.53 -4.08
N VAL A 284 -32.40 -39.81 -4.21
CA VAL A 284 -33.35 -40.94 -4.06
C VAL A 284 -33.52 -41.31 -2.58
N ALA A 285 -32.47 -41.16 -1.78
CA ALA A 285 -32.51 -41.52 -0.37
C ALA A 285 -33.28 -40.49 0.48
N THR A 286 -34.15 -40.98 1.37
CA THR A 286 -34.90 -40.14 2.33
C THR A 286 -34.39 -40.26 3.76
N GLU A 287 -33.61 -41.31 4.06
CA GLU A 287 -32.99 -41.52 5.36
C GLU A 287 -31.66 -40.77 5.47
N ARG A 288 -31.33 -40.31 6.69
CA ARG A 288 -30.19 -39.42 6.96
C ARG A 288 -28.84 -39.95 6.45
N ILE A 289 -28.52 -41.20 6.77
CA ILE A 289 -27.22 -41.82 6.45
C ILE A 289 -27.06 -42.02 4.93
N PRO A 290 -28.00 -42.68 4.22
CA PRO A 290 -27.87 -42.84 2.77
C PRO A 290 -27.96 -41.52 2.01
N LEU A 291 -28.79 -40.56 2.45
CA LEU A 291 -28.84 -39.22 1.85
C LEU A 291 -27.51 -38.49 1.96
N ARG A 292 -26.86 -38.54 3.14
CA ARG A 292 -25.53 -37.96 3.32
C ARG A 292 -24.49 -38.61 2.39
N ALA A 293 -24.55 -39.92 2.21
CA ALA A 293 -23.64 -40.63 1.30
C ALA A 293 -23.87 -40.23 -0.17
N GLU A 294 -25.13 -40.05 -0.58
CA GLU A 294 -25.50 -39.60 -1.92
C GLU A 294 -25.02 -38.16 -2.19
N MET A 295 -25.25 -37.25 -1.23
CA MET A 295 -24.76 -35.86 -1.26
C MET A 295 -23.23 -35.78 -1.33
N LYS A 296 -22.51 -36.59 -0.54
CA LYS A 296 -21.06 -36.71 -0.67
C LYS A 296 -20.67 -37.18 -2.07
N GLY A 297 -21.37 -38.17 -2.61
CA GLY A 297 -21.13 -38.67 -3.96
C GLY A 297 -21.21 -37.56 -5.01
N GLU A 298 -22.24 -36.72 -4.93
CA GLU A 298 -22.38 -35.57 -5.84
C GLU A 298 -21.29 -34.52 -5.64
N ILE A 299 -20.95 -34.15 -4.40
CA ILE A 299 -19.81 -33.27 -4.10
C ILE A 299 -18.54 -33.81 -4.76
N LEU A 300 -18.25 -35.10 -4.62
CA LEU A 300 -17.06 -35.71 -5.20
C LEU A 300 -17.10 -35.69 -6.74
N ILE A 301 -18.26 -35.88 -7.36
CA ILE A 301 -18.43 -35.83 -8.81
C ILE A 301 -18.19 -34.41 -9.33
N ASP A 302 -18.81 -33.41 -8.71
CA ASP A 302 -18.71 -32.02 -9.16
C ASP A 302 -17.30 -31.46 -8.92
N LEU A 303 -16.69 -31.72 -7.76
CA LEU A 303 -15.29 -31.34 -7.49
C LEU A 303 -14.32 -32.03 -8.45
N ASN A 304 -14.53 -33.30 -8.79
CA ASN A 304 -13.66 -34.02 -9.72
C ASN A 304 -13.79 -33.51 -11.17
N ASN A 305 -14.98 -33.05 -11.57
CA ASN A 305 -15.27 -32.70 -12.96
C ASN A 305 -15.07 -31.22 -13.28
N SER A 306 -15.44 -30.32 -12.35
CA SER A 306 -15.42 -28.87 -12.56
C SER A 306 -14.71 -28.08 -11.48
N ASP A 307 -14.17 -28.75 -10.45
CA ASP A 307 -13.57 -28.12 -9.26
C ASP A 307 -14.55 -27.11 -8.62
N GLU A 308 -15.85 -27.44 -8.64
CA GLU A 308 -16.93 -26.59 -8.14
C GLU A 308 -17.77 -27.31 -7.09
N TRP A 309 -18.27 -26.54 -6.14
CA TRP A 309 -19.29 -27.01 -5.23
C TRP A 309 -20.60 -27.23 -5.98
N PRO A 310 -21.37 -28.29 -5.65
CA PRO A 310 -22.71 -28.46 -6.19
C PRO A 310 -23.56 -27.22 -5.91
N ALA A 311 -24.43 -26.82 -6.85
CA ALA A 311 -25.23 -25.60 -6.74
C ALA A 311 -26.11 -25.55 -5.47
N TRP A 312 -26.54 -26.71 -4.97
CA TRP A 312 -27.30 -26.81 -3.72
C TRP A 312 -26.44 -26.59 -2.46
N PHE A 313 -25.13 -26.81 -2.57
CA PHE A 313 -24.17 -26.64 -1.48
C PHE A 313 -23.54 -25.23 -1.46
N ASP A 314 -23.44 -24.57 -2.63
CA ASP A 314 -22.78 -23.27 -2.80
C ASP A 314 -23.26 -22.19 -1.81
N SER A 315 -24.57 -22.12 -1.56
CA SER A 315 -25.14 -21.16 -0.59
C SER A 315 -24.71 -21.38 0.87
N LYS A 316 -24.12 -22.54 1.19
CA LYS A 316 -23.64 -22.94 2.51
C LYS A 316 -22.11 -22.91 2.63
N VAL A 317 -21.42 -22.61 1.53
CA VAL A 317 -19.96 -22.52 1.47
C VAL A 317 -19.50 -21.32 2.28
N ARG A 318 -18.76 -21.58 3.36
CA ARG A 318 -18.08 -20.54 4.16
C ARG A 318 -17.01 -19.86 3.31
N GLU A 319 -16.63 -18.63 3.65
CA GLU A 319 -15.57 -17.89 2.92
C GLU A 319 -14.28 -18.73 2.83
N GLU A 320 -13.94 -19.45 3.90
CA GLU A 320 -12.78 -20.37 3.98
C GLU A 320 -12.79 -21.50 2.94
N TRP A 321 -13.95 -21.85 2.38
CA TRP A 321 -14.09 -22.95 1.41
C TRP A 321 -14.15 -22.44 -0.04
N ARG A 322 -14.06 -21.12 -0.25
CA ARG A 322 -14.02 -20.50 -1.59
C ARG A 322 -12.61 -20.53 -2.17
N TYR A 323 -11.96 -21.68 -2.09
CA TYR A 323 -10.58 -21.86 -2.54
C TYR A 323 -10.41 -21.59 -4.04
N LYS A 324 -11.43 -21.82 -4.88
CA LYS A 324 -11.39 -21.52 -6.32
C LYS A 324 -11.32 -20.02 -6.61
N ASP A 325 -12.20 -19.24 -5.97
CA ASP A 325 -12.19 -17.78 -6.07
C ASP A 325 -10.87 -17.22 -5.56
N ARG A 326 -10.39 -17.76 -4.43
CA ARG A 326 -9.11 -17.39 -3.84
C ARG A 326 -7.93 -17.75 -4.76
N ARG A 327 -7.92 -18.95 -5.35
CA ARG A 327 -6.93 -19.40 -6.34
C ARG A 327 -6.86 -18.43 -7.51
N LYS A 328 -8.01 -18.11 -8.11
CA LYS A 328 -8.10 -17.17 -9.23
C LYS A 328 -7.57 -15.78 -8.84
N TRP A 329 -7.99 -15.27 -7.70
CA TRP A 329 -7.53 -13.98 -7.18
C TRP A 329 -6.00 -13.97 -6.96
N LEU A 330 -5.42 -15.03 -6.39
CA LEU A 330 -3.97 -15.15 -6.20
C LEU A 330 -3.21 -15.17 -7.53
N ILE A 331 -3.70 -15.94 -8.50
CA ILE A 331 -3.12 -15.99 -9.86
C ILE A 331 -3.16 -14.59 -10.49
N GLU A 332 -4.25 -13.84 -10.32
CA GLU A 332 -4.36 -12.46 -10.78
C GLU A 332 -3.36 -11.55 -10.05
N GLN A 333 -3.19 -11.67 -8.73
CA GLN A 333 -2.20 -10.90 -7.98
C GLN A 333 -0.76 -11.19 -8.45
N TYR A 334 -0.39 -12.46 -8.59
CA TYR A 334 0.93 -12.81 -9.15
C TYR A 334 1.06 -12.31 -10.59
N GLY A 335 -0.04 -12.34 -11.35
CA GLY A 335 -0.16 -11.72 -12.67
C GLY A 335 0.19 -10.24 -12.66
N CYS A 336 -0.33 -9.46 -11.71
CA CYS A 336 0.01 -8.04 -11.54
C CYS A 336 1.50 -7.82 -11.28
N PHE A 337 2.15 -8.73 -10.54
CA PHE A 337 3.60 -8.71 -10.40
C PHE A 337 4.29 -9.04 -11.72
N MET A 338 4.02 -10.18 -12.34
CA MET A 338 4.77 -10.63 -13.53
C MET A 338 4.53 -9.74 -14.76
N HIS A 339 3.30 -9.29 -14.94
CA HIS A 339 2.82 -8.54 -16.11
C HIS A 339 2.00 -7.32 -15.65
N PRO A 340 2.65 -6.31 -15.05
CA PRO A 340 1.95 -5.12 -14.60
C PRO A 340 1.24 -4.43 -15.77
N GLU A 341 -0.03 -4.10 -15.58
CA GLU A 341 -0.79 -3.35 -16.57
C GLU A 341 -0.14 -1.99 -16.82
N LYS A 342 -0.05 -1.60 -18.10
CA LYS A 342 0.51 -0.30 -18.48
C LYS A 342 -0.50 0.80 -18.12
N PRO A 343 -0.17 1.73 -17.22
CA PRO A 343 -1.04 2.88 -16.96
C PRO A 343 -1.16 3.76 -18.20
N TRP A 344 -2.33 4.37 -18.40
CA TRP A 344 -2.61 5.21 -19.58
C TRP A 344 -1.63 6.38 -19.77
N TRP A 345 -1.07 6.90 -18.68
CA TRP A 345 -0.13 8.02 -18.67
C TRP A 345 1.32 7.61 -18.94
N MET A 346 1.66 6.32 -18.82
CA MET A 346 3.04 5.84 -18.88
C MET A 346 3.48 5.61 -20.33
N PRO A 347 4.56 6.25 -20.80
CA PRO A 347 5.08 5.99 -22.12
C PRO A 347 5.49 4.53 -22.29
N LYS A 348 5.23 3.95 -23.47
CA LYS A 348 5.50 2.53 -23.76
C LYS A 348 6.94 2.13 -23.46
N PHE A 349 7.93 2.94 -23.86
CA PHE A 349 9.34 2.64 -23.62
C PHE A 349 9.73 2.57 -22.13
N VAL A 350 9.01 3.31 -21.26
CA VAL A 350 9.23 3.24 -19.81
C VAL A 350 8.66 1.93 -19.28
N HIS A 351 7.45 1.57 -19.71
CA HIS A 351 6.80 0.31 -19.34
C HIS A 351 7.59 -0.91 -19.82
N ASP A 352 8.05 -0.92 -21.07
CA ASP A 352 8.88 -2.00 -21.62
C ASP A 352 10.19 -2.17 -20.83
N ARG A 353 10.81 -1.07 -20.39
CA ARG A 353 12.01 -1.11 -19.53
C ARG A 353 11.69 -1.66 -18.14
N ILE A 354 10.53 -1.34 -17.56
CA ILE A 354 10.08 -1.91 -16.28
C ILE A 354 9.89 -3.42 -16.44
N LEU A 355 9.20 -3.87 -17.51
CA LEU A 355 9.01 -5.30 -17.79
C LEU A 355 10.33 -6.03 -17.96
N GLN A 356 11.26 -5.48 -18.76
CA GLN A 356 12.57 -6.08 -18.97
C GLN A 356 13.34 -6.24 -17.66
N ARG A 357 13.37 -5.19 -16.84
CA ARG A 357 14.03 -5.24 -15.54
C ARG A 357 13.38 -6.27 -14.63
N ARG A 358 12.05 -6.31 -14.61
CA ARG A 358 11.30 -7.23 -13.77
C ARG A 358 11.49 -8.68 -14.16
N SER A 359 11.53 -9.00 -15.45
CA SER A 359 11.87 -10.34 -15.93
C SER A 359 13.28 -10.77 -15.51
N ALA A 360 14.19 -9.84 -15.24
CA ALA A 360 15.53 -10.14 -14.74
C ALA A 360 15.62 -10.10 -13.21
N SER A 361 14.52 -9.84 -12.49
CA SER A 361 14.50 -9.79 -11.03
C SER A 361 14.68 -11.18 -10.42
N GLU A 362 15.45 -11.27 -9.34
CA GLU A 362 15.61 -12.48 -8.52
C GLU A 362 14.29 -12.96 -7.89
N ARG A 363 13.26 -12.08 -7.86
CA ARG A 363 11.92 -12.41 -7.35
C ARG A 363 11.00 -13.06 -8.37
N MET A 364 11.34 -13.02 -9.65
CA MET A 364 10.51 -13.61 -10.70
C MET A 364 10.35 -15.14 -10.57
N PRO A 365 11.42 -15.93 -10.29
CA PRO A 365 11.28 -17.36 -10.03
C PRO A 365 10.33 -17.68 -8.87
N ILE A 366 10.38 -16.90 -7.77
CA ILE A 366 9.50 -17.09 -6.62
C ILE A 366 8.03 -16.87 -7.00
N ALA A 367 7.74 -15.81 -7.75
CA ALA A 367 6.38 -15.52 -8.20
C ALA A 367 5.83 -16.62 -9.14
N LEU A 368 6.66 -17.09 -10.07
CA LEU A 368 6.32 -18.22 -10.94
C LEU A 368 6.11 -19.51 -10.15
N TYR A 369 6.96 -19.79 -9.17
CA TYR A 369 6.84 -20.93 -8.26
C TYR A 369 5.52 -20.89 -7.48
N TYR A 370 5.19 -19.78 -6.83
CA TYR A 370 3.91 -19.66 -6.11
C TYR A 370 2.71 -19.75 -7.06
N LYS A 371 2.80 -19.20 -8.26
CA LYS A 371 1.75 -19.38 -9.26
C LYS A 371 1.60 -20.84 -9.68
N ALA A 372 2.70 -21.57 -9.85
CA ALA A 372 2.66 -22.99 -10.18
C ALA A 372 2.03 -23.79 -9.04
N MET A 373 2.48 -23.57 -7.79
CA MET A 373 1.93 -24.22 -6.60
C MET A 373 0.43 -23.99 -6.45
N VAL A 374 -0.04 -22.74 -6.62
CA VAL A 374 -1.46 -22.39 -6.57
C VAL A 374 -2.30 -23.17 -7.60
N ASN A 375 -1.75 -23.44 -8.77
CA ASN A 375 -2.41 -24.26 -9.80
C ASN A 375 -2.32 -25.78 -9.53
N GLU A 376 -1.43 -26.22 -8.64
CA GLU A 376 -1.33 -27.64 -8.28
C GLU A 376 -2.28 -28.05 -7.15
N TYR A 377 -2.63 -27.13 -6.24
CA TYR A 377 -3.56 -27.43 -5.15
C TYR A 377 -4.85 -27.99 -5.69
N SER A 378 -5.11 -29.26 -5.38
CA SER A 378 -6.32 -29.97 -5.80
C SER A 378 -7.00 -30.57 -4.56
N PRO A 379 -8.34 -30.54 -4.47
CA PRO A 379 -9.04 -31.07 -3.32
C PRO A 379 -8.79 -32.58 -3.17
N ASP A 380 -8.47 -33.04 -1.95
CA ASP A 380 -8.32 -34.46 -1.64
C ASP A 380 -9.70 -35.11 -1.48
N LEU A 381 -10.20 -35.61 -2.59
CA LEU A 381 -11.48 -36.31 -2.69
C LEU A 381 -11.58 -37.55 -1.76
N ARG A 382 -10.44 -38.13 -1.34
CA ARG A 382 -10.44 -39.29 -0.42
C ARG A 382 -10.79 -38.85 0.99
N GLN A 383 -10.22 -37.75 1.45
CA GLN A 383 -10.50 -37.18 2.78
C GLN A 383 -11.96 -36.72 2.90
N ILE A 384 -12.52 -36.10 1.86
CA ILE A 384 -13.94 -35.72 1.84
C ILE A 384 -14.84 -36.97 2.00
N ARG A 385 -14.50 -38.04 1.27
CA ARG A 385 -15.26 -39.29 1.31
C ARG A 385 -15.23 -39.92 2.70
N GLN A 386 -14.05 -40.01 3.31
CA GLN A 386 -13.82 -40.75 4.56
C GLN A 386 -14.19 -39.93 5.79
N ASP A 387 -13.67 -38.70 5.87
CA ASP A 387 -13.61 -37.94 7.12
C ASP A 387 -14.42 -36.65 7.10
N ASP A 388 -15.05 -36.31 5.97
CA ASP A 388 -15.70 -35.00 5.78
C ASP A 388 -14.72 -33.83 5.97
N LEU A 389 -13.47 -34.04 5.53
CA LEU A 389 -12.41 -33.05 5.53
C LEU A 389 -12.11 -32.62 4.09
N LEU A 390 -12.18 -31.32 3.85
CA LEU A 390 -11.62 -30.68 2.67
C LEU A 390 -10.13 -30.43 2.95
N GLY A 391 -9.29 -31.35 2.50
CA GLY A 391 -7.85 -31.16 2.42
C GLY A 391 -7.43 -30.89 0.98
N PHE A 392 -6.17 -30.49 0.79
CA PHE A 392 -5.59 -30.31 -0.53
C PHE A 392 -4.27 -31.07 -0.62
N TYR A 393 -4.00 -31.64 -1.78
CA TYR A 393 -2.68 -32.17 -2.11
C TYR A 393 -2.04 -31.34 -3.20
N CYS A 394 -0.72 -31.20 -3.12
CA CYS A 394 0.12 -30.60 -4.16
C CYS A 394 1.29 -31.53 -4.51
N ASP A 395 1.22 -32.83 -4.19
CA ASP A 395 2.35 -33.75 -4.36
C ASP A 395 2.60 -34.17 -5.82
N TYR A 396 1.63 -33.95 -6.71
CA TYR A 396 1.71 -34.38 -8.10
C TYR A 396 1.55 -33.18 -9.04
N PRO A 397 2.36 -33.12 -10.12
CA PRO A 397 2.24 -32.07 -11.11
C PRO A 397 0.90 -32.19 -11.84
N GLN A 398 0.14 -31.10 -11.86
CA GLN A 398 -1.08 -30.94 -12.65
C GLN A 398 -0.74 -30.41 -14.03
N ASP A 399 -1.50 -30.83 -15.06
CA ASP A 399 -1.25 -30.44 -16.45
C ASP A 399 -1.30 -28.92 -16.65
N GLU A 400 -2.17 -28.23 -15.89
CA GLU A 400 -2.32 -26.77 -15.92
C GLU A 400 -1.08 -26.02 -15.41
N ALA A 401 -0.30 -26.64 -14.51
CA ALA A 401 0.91 -26.03 -13.94
C ALA A 401 2.17 -26.27 -14.78
N LEU A 402 2.15 -27.26 -15.70
CA LEU A 402 3.33 -27.65 -16.49
C LEU A 402 3.94 -26.51 -17.30
N PRO A 403 3.18 -25.63 -17.99
CA PRO A 403 3.78 -24.52 -18.72
C PRO A 403 4.57 -23.57 -17.79
N ILE A 404 4.08 -23.37 -16.56
CA ILE A 404 4.74 -22.49 -15.59
C ILE A 404 6.01 -23.15 -15.05
N TRP A 405 5.97 -24.46 -14.79
CA TRP A 405 7.16 -25.22 -14.43
C TRP A 405 8.21 -25.24 -15.54
N ASP A 406 7.78 -25.38 -16.80
CA ASP A 406 8.67 -25.31 -17.95
C ASP A 406 9.28 -23.92 -18.12
N ASP A 407 8.52 -22.83 -17.97
CA ASP A 407 9.05 -21.47 -17.97
C ASP A 407 10.14 -21.29 -16.89
N LEU A 408 9.86 -21.79 -15.68
CA LEU A 408 10.78 -21.66 -14.55
C LEU A 408 12.06 -22.50 -14.72
N TYR A 409 11.99 -23.61 -15.47
CA TYR A 409 13.13 -24.45 -15.81
C TYR A 409 13.92 -23.95 -17.04
N SER A 410 13.22 -23.57 -18.10
CA SER A 410 13.78 -23.29 -19.44
C SER A 410 14.41 -21.91 -19.56
N ILE A 411 13.93 -20.94 -18.78
CA ILE A 411 14.50 -19.58 -18.80
C ILE A 411 15.87 -19.61 -18.12
N GLU A 412 16.92 -19.34 -18.90
CA GLU A 412 18.32 -19.43 -18.47
C GLU A 412 18.62 -18.60 -17.21
N ALA A 413 17.97 -17.44 -17.07
CA ALA A 413 18.10 -16.58 -15.89
C ALA A 413 17.61 -17.24 -14.60
N TYR A 414 16.66 -18.18 -14.67
CA TYR A 414 16.01 -18.79 -13.51
C TYR A 414 16.57 -20.16 -13.18
N ASN A 415 17.33 -20.77 -14.08
CA ASN A 415 17.84 -22.14 -13.95
C ASN A 415 18.78 -22.38 -12.74
N LYS A 416 19.24 -21.32 -12.08
CA LYS A 416 20.07 -21.38 -10.85
C LYS A 416 19.29 -21.08 -9.57
N SER A 417 18.03 -20.67 -9.69
CA SER A 417 17.16 -20.40 -8.55
C SER A 417 16.84 -21.71 -7.80
N PRO A 418 16.65 -21.67 -6.47
CA PRO A 418 16.24 -22.84 -5.72
C PRO A 418 14.88 -23.39 -6.19
N GLU A 419 13.98 -22.52 -6.64
CA GLU A 419 12.67 -22.90 -7.19
C GLU A 419 12.80 -23.78 -8.44
N SER A 420 13.86 -23.59 -9.23
CA SER A 420 14.10 -24.39 -10.45
C SER A 420 14.40 -25.86 -10.16
N ILE A 421 14.83 -26.18 -8.95
CA ILE A 421 15.05 -27.58 -8.54
C ILE A 421 13.72 -28.30 -8.45
N GLU A 422 12.71 -27.67 -7.85
CA GLU A 422 11.36 -28.24 -7.77
C GLU A 422 10.77 -28.39 -9.17
N ALA A 423 10.88 -27.37 -10.03
CA ALA A 423 10.39 -27.44 -11.41
C ALA A 423 10.96 -28.65 -12.18
N ARG A 424 12.27 -28.91 -12.06
CA ARG A 424 12.90 -30.09 -12.69
C ARG A 424 12.30 -31.39 -12.18
N TRP A 425 12.09 -31.50 -10.87
CA TRP A 425 11.50 -32.69 -10.27
C TRP A 425 10.04 -32.89 -10.74
N ARG A 426 9.25 -31.81 -10.76
CA ARG A 426 7.86 -31.81 -11.25
C ARG A 426 7.77 -32.26 -12.70
N LEU A 427 8.57 -31.66 -13.57
CA LEU A 427 8.61 -32.01 -15.00
C LEU A 427 9.06 -33.47 -15.21
N ALA A 428 10.10 -33.91 -14.51
CA ALA A 428 10.55 -35.30 -14.58
C ALA A 428 9.49 -36.29 -14.11
N ARG A 429 8.78 -35.97 -13.02
CA ARG A 429 7.69 -36.81 -12.49
C ARG A 429 6.50 -36.87 -13.43
N HIS A 430 6.18 -35.78 -14.12
CA HIS A 430 5.14 -35.77 -15.15
C HIS A 430 5.51 -36.67 -16.32
N ILE A 431 6.75 -36.61 -16.82
CA ILE A 431 7.24 -37.46 -17.92
C ILE A 431 7.27 -38.95 -17.53
N ALA A 432 7.49 -39.27 -16.26
CA ALA A 432 7.56 -40.64 -15.77
C ALA A 432 6.19 -41.31 -15.54
N ARG A 433 5.09 -40.55 -15.57
CA ARG A 433 3.72 -41.04 -15.40
C ARG A 433 3.15 -41.54 -16.73
#